data_AF-A0A8T4F679-F1
#
_entry.id   AF-A0A8T4F679-F1
#
_cell.length_a   1.000
_cell.length_b   1.000
_cell.length_c   1.000
_cell.angle_alpha   90.00
_cell.angle_beta   90.00
_cell.angle_gamma   90.00
#
_symmetry.space_group_name_H-M   'P 1'
#
loop_
_entity.id
_entity.type
_entity.pdbx_description
1 polymer ?
#
loop_
_entity_poly.entity_id
_entity_poly.type
_entity_poly.pdbx_seq_one_letter_code
_entity_poly.pdbx_strand_id
1 'polypeptide(L)'
;MAFLWFLSALLAIVVFAVVVNRLTGTKAQYLEGLQLQAGEQELWRDTEADFAVVPRMGRAALTTYPRLRRHTVLWTNRRVVISQKALGSAKHMITHQVYFGLETGSPAAADEAFGGFYGRGFQTIAAVGHTFGEVNGKACARIRPTAASGSKLNLDEALIFSDKLDELRRRLG
;
A
#
# COMPACT_ATOMS: atom_id res chain seq x y z
N MET A 1 -31.79 26.74 17.64
CA MET A 1 -31.18 25.98 18.75
C MET A 1 -30.56 24.67 18.28
N ALA A 2 -31.32 23.71 17.71
CA ALA A 2 -30.78 22.41 17.26
C ALA A 2 -29.60 22.51 16.25
N PHE A 3 -29.62 23.49 15.35
CA PHE A 3 -28.53 23.73 14.39
C PHE A 3 -27.20 24.09 15.07
N LEU A 4 -27.23 24.90 16.13
CA LEU A 4 -26.01 25.29 16.87
C LEU A 4 -25.43 24.08 17.61
N TRP A 5 -26.27 23.26 18.22
CA TRP A 5 -25.85 22.02 18.88
C TRP A 5 -25.20 21.03 17.91
N PHE A 6 -25.79 20.88 16.72
CA PHE A 6 -25.21 20.05 15.66
C PHE A 6 -23.84 20.58 15.22
N LEU A 7 -23.72 21.90 15.01
CA LEU A 7 -22.46 22.52 14.62
C LEU A 7 -21.39 22.36 15.71
N SER A 8 -21.76 22.51 16.98
CA SER A 8 -20.85 22.29 18.11
C SER A 8 -20.39 20.84 18.22
N ALA A 9 -21.28 19.87 18.01
CA ALA A 9 -20.92 18.46 17.98
C ALA A 9 -19.97 18.13 16.82
N LEU A 10 -20.23 18.68 15.63
CA LEU A 10 -19.36 18.52 14.47
C LEU A 10 -17.96 19.11 14.74
N LEU A 11 -17.92 20.31 15.31
CA LEU A 11 -16.66 20.97 15.69
C LEU A 11 -15.88 20.14 16.71
N ALA A 12 -16.55 19.59 17.72
CA ALA A 12 -15.93 18.73 18.73
C ALA A 12 -15.30 17.47 18.11
N ILE A 13 -15.98 16.83 17.16
CA ILE A 13 -15.45 15.67 16.42
C ILE A 13 -14.19 16.05 15.63
N VAL A 14 -14.23 17.19 14.92
CA VAL A 14 -13.08 17.68 14.15
C VAL A 14 -11.89 17.98 15.06
N VAL A 15 -12.11 18.71 16.17
CA VAL A 15 -11.06 19.02 17.14
C VAL A 15 -10.49 17.76 17.75
N PHE A 16 -11.33 16.80 18.14
CA PHE A 16 -10.88 15.51 18.67
C PHE A 16 -10.01 14.75 17.66
N ALA A 17 -10.43 14.68 16.40
CA ALA A 17 -9.65 14.05 15.33
C ALA A 17 -8.30 14.75 15.11
N VAL A 18 -8.25 16.08 15.16
CA VAL A 18 -7.00 16.86 15.05
C VAL A 18 -6.07 16.57 16.23
N VAL A 19 -6.60 16.52 17.45
CA VAL A 19 -5.80 16.21 18.65
C VAL A 19 -5.26 14.79 18.58
N VAL A 20 -6.09 13.80 18.23
CA VAL A 20 -5.66 12.41 18.06
C VAL A 20 -4.57 12.31 16.99
N ASN A 21 -4.77 12.90 15.81
CA ASN A 21 -3.76 12.86 14.74
C ASN A 21 -2.44 13.53 15.14
N ARG A 22 -2.51 14.60 15.95
CA ARG A 22 -1.33 15.30 16.44
C ARG A 22 -0.59 14.49 17.50
N LEU A 23 -1.32 13.75 18.35
CA LEU A 23 -0.75 12.87 19.38
C LEU A 23 -0.19 11.58 18.78
N THR A 24 -0.86 10.97 17.80
CA THR A 24 -0.39 9.74 17.14
C THR A 24 0.75 9.99 16.17
N GLY A 25 1.04 11.25 15.83
CA GLY A 25 2.15 11.62 14.94
C GLY A 25 2.02 11.04 13.52
N THR A 26 0.81 10.64 13.14
CA THR A 26 0.54 9.96 11.86
C THR A 26 0.70 10.96 10.72
N LYS A 27 1.90 11.02 10.13
CA LYS A 27 2.20 11.86 8.96
C LYS A 27 1.95 11.06 7.69
N ALA A 28 1.13 11.61 6.79
CA ALA A 28 1.00 11.08 5.44
C ALA A 28 2.38 11.12 4.77
N GLN A 29 2.84 9.97 4.29
CA GLN A 29 4.06 9.88 3.50
C GLN A 29 3.74 10.02 2.02
N TYR A 30 4.60 10.75 1.31
CA TYR A 30 4.44 11.02 -0.11
C TYR A 30 5.60 10.44 -0.89
N LEU A 31 5.33 9.93 -2.08
CA LEU A 31 6.34 9.32 -2.96
C LEU A 31 7.41 10.34 -3.35
N GLU A 32 7.06 11.60 -3.55
CA GLU A 32 7.99 12.67 -3.91
C GLU A 32 9.04 12.96 -2.84
N GLY A 33 8.72 12.66 -1.58
CA GLY A 33 9.65 12.80 -0.44
C GLY A 33 10.28 11.48 -0.01
N LEU A 34 10.06 10.38 -0.75
CA LEU A 34 10.58 9.08 -0.39
C LEU A 34 12.09 9.05 -0.59
N GLN A 35 12.83 8.92 0.50
CA GLN A 35 14.25 8.63 0.46
C GLN A 35 14.45 7.11 0.42
N LEU A 36 15.18 6.65 -0.60
CA LEU A 36 15.62 5.26 -0.69
C LEU A 36 16.66 5.00 0.41
N GLN A 37 16.58 3.84 1.05
CA GLN A 37 17.54 3.44 2.07
C GLN A 37 18.94 3.22 1.45
N ALA A 38 19.98 3.19 2.27
CA ALA A 38 21.33 2.87 1.81
C ALA A 38 21.37 1.50 1.11
N GLY A 39 21.78 1.49 -0.18
CA GLY A 39 21.80 0.30 -1.04
C GLY A 39 20.44 -0.07 -1.66
N GLU A 40 19.38 0.69 -1.39
CA GLU A 40 18.10 0.56 -2.09
C GLU A 40 18.15 1.30 -3.43
N GLN A 41 17.74 0.63 -4.50
CA GLN A 41 17.73 1.18 -5.86
C GLN A 41 16.37 0.95 -6.52
N GLU A 42 15.91 1.95 -7.26
CA GLU A 42 14.75 1.84 -8.13
C GLU A 42 15.06 0.86 -9.27
N LEU A 43 14.27 -0.22 -9.34
CA LEU A 43 14.34 -1.19 -10.43
C LEU A 43 13.34 -0.87 -11.52
N TRP A 44 12.13 -0.44 -11.15
CA TRP A 44 11.06 -0.16 -12.10
C TRP A 44 10.03 0.78 -11.49
N ARG A 45 9.39 1.60 -12.32
CA ARG A 45 8.34 2.51 -11.88
C ARG A 45 7.26 2.65 -12.95
N ASP A 46 6.02 2.63 -12.52
CA ASP A 46 4.87 2.94 -13.36
C ASP A 46 3.89 3.87 -12.64
N THR A 47 3.58 5.00 -13.27
CA THR A 47 2.66 6.01 -12.75
C THR A 47 1.21 5.75 -13.12
N GLU A 48 0.96 4.81 -14.04
CA GLU A 48 -0.38 4.45 -14.53
C GLU A 48 -0.75 2.99 -14.19
N ALA A 49 -0.19 2.48 -13.10
CA ALA A 49 -0.49 1.15 -12.62
C ALA A 49 -1.83 1.11 -11.88
N ASP A 50 -2.31 -0.11 -11.65
CA ASP A 50 -3.42 -0.36 -10.74
C ASP A 50 -3.02 -1.41 -9.70
N PHE A 51 -3.46 -1.18 -8.47
CA PHE A 51 -3.16 -2.02 -7.32
C PHE A 51 -4.45 -2.48 -6.67
N ALA A 52 -4.59 -3.79 -6.50
CA ALA A 52 -5.76 -4.39 -5.86
C ALA A 52 -5.32 -5.36 -4.78
N VAL A 53 -5.96 -5.25 -3.61
CA VAL A 53 -5.81 -6.23 -2.53
C VAL A 53 -6.94 -7.25 -2.61
N VAL A 54 -6.60 -8.53 -2.50
CA VAL A 54 -7.56 -9.64 -2.54
C VAL A 54 -7.83 -10.08 -1.10
N PRO A 55 -9.02 -9.78 -0.53
CA PRO A 55 -9.33 -10.18 0.84
C PRO A 55 -9.52 -11.69 0.94
N ARG A 56 -9.16 -12.26 2.09
CA ARG A 56 -9.30 -13.70 2.36
C ARG A 56 -10.76 -14.10 2.67
N MET A 57 -11.52 -13.19 3.29
CA MET A 57 -12.95 -13.37 3.58
C MET A 57 -13.83 -12.53 2.65
N GLY A 58 -15.04 -13.03 2.35
CA GLY A 58 -16.03 -12.30 1.55
C GLY A 58 -15.72 -12.22 0.06
N ARG A 59 -14.85 -13.11 -0.46
CA ARG A 59 -14.55 -13.19 -1.89
C ARG A 59 -15.83 -13.49 -2.66
N ALA A 60 -16.33 -12.49 -3.40
CA ALA A 60 -17.44 -12.70 -4.30
C ALA A 60 -17.02 -13.76 -5.34
N ALA A 61 -17.91 -14.71 -5.64
CA ALA A 61 -17.67 -15.76 -6.62
C ALA A 61 -17.19 -15.21 -7.98
N LEU A 62 -17.60 -13.98 -8.31
CA LEU A 62 -17.08 -13.19 -9.41
C LEU A 62 -16.60 -11.84 -8.87
N THR A 63 -15.28 -11.64 -8.82
CA THR A 63 -14.66 -10.36 -8.47
C THR A 63 -13.88 -9.86 -9.67
N THR A 64 -14.32 -8.76 -10.29
CA THR A 64 -13.62 -8.11 -11.41
C THR A 64 -12.77 -6.97 -10.89
N TYR A 65 -11.49 -6.92 -11.30
CA TYR A 65 -10.59 -5.82 -10.98
C TYR A 65 -10.58 -4.80 -12.13
N PRO A 66 -11.24 -3.63 -11.98
CA PRO A 66 -11.26 -2.60 -13.02
C PRO A 66 -9.89 -1.91 -13.08
N ARG A 67 -9.30 -1.75 -14.27
CA ARG A 67 -8.01 -1.06 -14.43
C ARG A 67 -8.22 0.45 -14.45
N LEU A 68 -8.41 1.02 -13.26
CA LEU A 68 -8.70 2.44 -13.11
C LEU A 68 -7.45 3.34 -13.21
N ARG A 69 -6.24 2.74 -13.26
CA ARG A 69 -4.94 3.42 -13.38
C ARG A 69 -4.73 4.53 -12.35
N ARG A 70 -5.11 4.27 -11.10
CA ARG A 70 -5.12 5.26 -10.02
C ARG A 70 -3.81 5.30 -9.23
N HIS A 71 -2.92 4.35 -9.47
CA HIS A 71 -1.79 4.08 -8.59
C HIS A 71 -0.46 4.32 -9.30
N THR A 72 0.48 4.89 -8.56
CA THR A 72 1.90 4.82 -8.92
C THR A 72 2.54 3.69 -8.15
N VAL A 73 3.24 2.81 -8.85
CA VAL A 73 3.98 1.69 -8.29
C VAL A 73 5.46 1.92 -8.55
N LEU A 74 6.24 1.92 -7.48
CA LEU A 74 7.69 1.96 -7.51
C LEU A 74 8.22 0.62 -6.97
N TRP A 75 8.92 -0.14 -7.81
CA TRP A 75 9.58 -1.38 -7.44
C TRP A 75 11.05 -1.13 -7.22
N THR A 76 11.55 -1.48 -6.04
CA THR A 76 12.96 -1.39 -5.67
C THR A 76 13.53 -2.78 -5.44
N ASN A 77 14.85 -2.87 -5.29
CA ASN A 77 15.52 -4.12 -4.91
C ASN A 77 15.19 -4.60 -3.47
N ARG A 78 14.45 -3.81 -2.67
CA ARG A 78 14.04 -4.17 -1.29
C ARG A 78 12.53 -4.28 -1.10
N ARG A 79 11.75 -3.44 -1.78
CA ARG A 79 10.31 -3.31 -1.55
C ARG A 79 9.57 -2.82 -2.78
N VAL A 80 8.25 -2.92 -2.73
CA VAL A 80 7.34 -2.25 -3.64
C VAL A 80 6.62 -1.14 -2.87
N VAL A 81 6.61 0.07 -3.40
CA VAL A 81 5.88 1.20 -2.85
C VAL A 81 4.71 1.50 -3.77
N ILE A 82 3.51 1.47 -3.21
CA ILE A 82 2.27 1.84 -3.90
C ILE A 82 1.80 3.17 -3.35
N SER A 83 1.52 4.11 -4.25
CA SER A 83 0.97 5.42 -3.92
C SER A 83 -0.21 5.77 -4.82
N GLN A 84 -1.05 6.69 -4.35
CA GLN A 84 -2.17 7.24 -5.12
C GLN A 84 -2.09 8.76 -5.09
N LYS A 85 -2.54 9.41 -6.17
CA LYS A 85 -2.60 10.87 -6.21
C LYS A 85 -3.57 11.39 -5.13
N ALA A 86 -3.09 12.26 -4.25
CA ALA A 86 -3.95 12.85 -3.22
C ALA A 86 -4.96 13.82 -3.86
N LEU A 87 -6.18 13.82 -3.34
CA LEU A 87 -7.26 14.67 -3.88
C LEU A 87 -6.86 16.15 -3.80
N GLY A 88 -6.89 16.85 -4.94
CA GLY A 88 -6.51 18.26 -5.01
C GLY A 88 -5.01 18.54 -4.86
N SER A 89 -4.14 17.52 -4.87
CA SER A 89 -2.69 17.68 -4.81
C SER A 89 -1.99 17.10 -6.03
N ALA A 90 -0.81 17.63 -6.35
CA ALA A 90 0.12 17.02 -7.30
C ALA A 90 0.91 15.86 -6.68
N LYS A 91 0.87 15.70 -5.35
CA LYS A 91 1.64 14.70 -4.62
C LYS A 91 0.96 13.33 -4.60
N HIS A 92 1.76 12.27 -4.56
CA HIS A 92 1.30 10.89 -4.49
C HIS A 92 1.46 10.36 -3.07
N MET A 93 0.35 10.17 -2.37
CA MET A 93 0.34 9.62 -1.01
C MET A 93 0.60 8.12 -1.05
N ILE A 94 1.58 7.65 -0.30
CA ILE A 94 1.89 6.23 -0.15
C ILE A 94 0.72 5.56 0.58
N THR A 95 0.17 4.50 0.00
CA THR A 95 -0.93 3.72 0.58
C THR A 95 -0.46 2.38 1.10
N HIS A 96 0.47 1.74 0.39
CA HIS A 96 1.01 0.44 0.77
C HIS A 96 2.51 0.37 0.54
N GLN A 97 3.21 -0.38 1.38
CA GLN A 97 4.57 -0.82 1.14
C GLN A 97 4.66 -2.34 1.29
N VAL A 98 5.21 -3.01 0.29
CA VAL A 98 5.40 -4.45 0.27
C VAL A 98 6.87 -4.75 0.44
N TYR A 99 7.24 -5.50 1.48
CA TYR A 99 8.64 -5.90 1.71
C TYR A 99 8.80 -7.39 1.43
N PHE A 100 9.86 -7.76 0.70
CA PHE A 100 10.21 -9.15 0.44
C PHE A 100 11.26 -9.65 1.44
N GLY A 101 11.20 -10.93 1.83
CA GLY A 101 12.26 -11.57 2.61
C GLY A 101 12.27 -11.31 4.12
N LEU A 102 11.20 -10.72 4.68
CA LEU A 102 11.09 -10.45 6.13
C LEU A 102 10.86 -11.70 7.02
N GLU A 103 10.78 -12.92 6.46
CA GLU A 103 10.54 -14.14 7.26
C GLU A 103 11.77 -14.60 8.07
N THR A 104 12.96 -14.06 7.81
CA THR A 104 14.19 -14.38 8.56
C THR A 104 14.41 -13.42 9.73
N GLY A 105 13.63 -13.59 10.80
CA GLY A 105 14.09 -13.40 12.18
C GLY A 105 14.68 -12.05 12.62
N SER A 106 14.39 -10.92 11.98
CA SER A 106 14.74 -9.61 12.54
C SER A 106 13.51 -8.86 13.04
N PRO A 107 13.18 -8.95 14.34
CA PRO A 107 12.10 -8.16 14.93
C PRO A 107 12.32 -6.65 14.76
N ALA A 108 13.55 -6.18 14.55
CA ALA A 108 13.85 -4.79 14.24
C ALA A 108 13.38 -4.35 12.84
N ALA A 109 13.52 -5.22 11.82
CA ALA A 109 12.99 -4.96 10.49
C ALA A 109 11.45 -5.06 10.45
N ALA A 110 10.87 -5.91 11.30
CA ALA A 110 9.43 -6.00 11.48
C ALA A 110 8.86 -4.78 12.24
N ASP A 111 9.48 -4.30 13.32
CA ASP A 111 9.00 -3.11 14.04
C ASP A 111 9.17 -1.81 13.23
N GLU A 112 10.26 -1.68 12.46
CA GLU A 112 10.42 -0.56 11.52
C GLU A 112 9.49 -0.66 10.31
N ALA A 113 9.23 -1.86 9.77
CA ALA A 113 8.34 -2.03 8.63
C ALA A 113 6.86 -1.93 9.03
N PHE A 114 6.47 -2.47 10.19
CA PHE A 114 5.09 -2.51 10.64
C PHE A 114 4.65 -1.31 11.47
N GLY A 115 5.58 -0.44 11.90
CA GLY A 115 5.30 0.84 12.56
C GLY A 115 4.06 0.76 13.44
N GLY A 116 4.13 -0.10 14.46
CA GLY A 116 3.00 -0.72 15.15
C GLY A 116 1.69 0.06 15.11
N PHE A 117 0.66 -0.50 14.45
CA PHE A 117 -0.76 -0.11 14.39
C PHE A 117 -1.14 1.37 14.12
N TYR A 118 -0.20 2.33 14.19
CA TYR A 118 -0.45 3.78 14.26
C TYR A 118 0.64 4.65 13.57
N GLY A 119 1.76 4.08 13.09
CA GLY A 119 2.99 4.87 12.94
C GLY A 119 3.20 5.67 11.65
N ARG A 120 2.72 5.25 10.47
CA ARG A 120 3.22 5.84 9.20
C ARG A 120 2.18 6.23 8.14
N GLY A 121 0.89 6.04 8.40
CA GLY A 121 -0.18 6.45 7.48
C GLY A 121 -0.31 5.62 6.19
N PHE A 122 0.38 4.48 6.09
CA PHE A 122 0.27 3.49 5.00
C PHE A 122 0.26 2.07 5.58
N GLN A 123 -0.24 1.10 4.79
CA GLN A 123 -0.28 -0.31 5.17
C GLN A 123 1.00 -1.04 4.74
N THR A 124 1.53 -1.90 5.61
CA THR A 124 2.72 -2.70 5.29
C THR A 124 2.33 -4.16 5.06
N ILE A 125 2.74 -4.70 3.93
CA ILE A 125 2.57 -6.10 3.55
C ILE A 125 3.93 -6.78 3.55
N ALA A 126 4.13 -7.77 4.41
CA ALA A 126 5.30 -8.66 4.27
C ALA A 126 4.95 -9.75 3.26
N ALA A 127 5.81 -9.95 2.26
CA ALA A 127 5.59 -10.89 1.17
C ALA A 127 6.68 -11.96 1.10
N VAL A 128 6.27 -13.20 0.80
CA VAL A 128 7.16 -14.34 0.56
C VAL A 128 7.83 -14.21 -0.81
N GLY A 129 7.13 -13.62 -1.77
CA GLY A 129 7.64 -13.42 -3.12
C GLY A 129 6.60 -12.83 -4.05
N HIS A 130 6.97 -12.78 -5.32
CA HIS A 130 6.11 -12.35 -6.41
C HIS A 130 6.12 -13.38 -7.53
N THR A 131 5.03 -13.42 -8.30
CA THR A 131 4.91 -14.23 -9.51
C THR A 131 4.22 -13.40 -10.59
N PHE A 132 4.39 -13.76 -11.85
CA PHE A 132 3.64 -13.16 -12.95
C PHE A 132 2.57 -14.15 -13.39
N GLY A 133 1.34 -13.66 -13.60
CA GLY A 133 0.24 -14.50 -14.02
C GLY A 133 -0.88 -13.68 -14.62
N GLU A 134 -2.06 -14.29 -14.64
CA GLU A 134 -3.26 -13.67 -15.20
C GLU A 134 -4.42 -13.84 -14.22
N VAL A 135 -5.23 -12.79 -14.09
CA VAL A 135 -6.47 -12.78 -13.30
C VAL A 135 -7.56 -12.13 -14.15
N ASN A 136 -8.67 -12.84 -14.37
CA ASN A 136 -9.81 -12.40 -15.17
C ASN A 136 -9.42 -11.88 -16.58
N GLY A 137 -8.56 -12.59 -17.32
CA GLY A 137 -8.15 -12.15 -18.66
C GLY A 137 -7.04 -11.09 -18.66
N LYS A 138 -6.52 -10.69 -17.49
CA LYS A 138 -5.59 -9.56 -17.35
C LYS A 138 -4.28 -9.99 -16.73
N ALA A 139 -3.19 -9.74 -17.45
CA ALA A 139 -1.85 -10.00 -16.95
C ALA A 139 -1.54 -9.11 -15.72
N CYS A 140 -0.94 -9.71 -14.70
CA CYS A 140 -0.58 -9.03 -13.47
C CYS A 140 0.65 -9.62 -12.78
N ALA A 141 1.29 -8.81 -11.94
CA ALA A 141 2.21 -9.30 -10.93
C ALA A 141 1.40 -9.61 -9.66
N ARG A 142 1.52 -10.85 -9.18
CA ARG A 142 0.89 -11.36 -7.97
C ARG A 142 1.90 -11.38 -6.85
N ILE A 143 1.60 -10.67 -5.77
CA ILE A 143 2.39 -10.60 -4.55
C ILE A 143 1.72 -11.51 -3.53
N ARG A 144 2.48 -12.48 -3.02
CA ARG A 144 2.00 -13.42 -2.00
C ARG A 144 2.46 -12.96 -0.62
N PRO A 145 1.53 -12.55 0.27
CA PRO A 145 1.87 -12.20 1.64
C PRO A 145 2.40 -13.40 2.42
N THR A 146 3.15 -13.13 3.48
CA THR A 146 3.47 -14.14 4.50
C THR A 146 2.21 -14.55 5.26
N ALA A 147 2.21 -15.72 5.91
CA ALA A 147 1.05 -16.18 6.67
C ALA A 147 0.64 -15.19 7.78
N ALA A 148 1.63 -14.59 8.45
CA ALA A 148 1.43 -13.58 9.48
C ALA A 148 0.79 -12.30 8.90
N SER A 149 1.34 -11.78 7.78
CA SER A 149 0.82 -10.57 7.14
C SER A 149 -0.59 -10.79 6.59
N GLY A 150 -0.82 -11.92 5.93
CA GLY A 150 -2.12 -12.27 5.35
C GLY A 150 -3.20 -12.45 6.42
N SER A 151 -2.88 -13.06 7.56
CA SER A 151 -3.81 -13.19 8.69
C SER A 151 -4.12 -11.83 9.33
N LYS A 152 -3.11 -10.97 9.52
CA LYS A 152 -3.28 -9.67 10.18
C LYS A 152 -4.09 -8.70 9.33
N LEU A 153 -3.87 -8.68 8.02
CA LEU A 153 -4.55 -7.78 7.09
C LEU A 153 -5.79 -8.40 6.43
N ASN A 154 -6.12 -9.66 6.76
CA ASN A 154 -7.17 -10.44 6.10
C ASN A 154 -7.03 -10.46 4.57
N LEU A 155 -5.80 -10.67 4.09
CA LEU A 155 -5.41 -10.53 2.69
C LEU A 155 -4.78 -11.83 2.18
N ASP A 156 -5.27 -12.33 1.05
CA ASP A 156 -4.79 -13.56 0.41
C ASP A 156 -3.66 -13.24 -0.58
N GLU A 157 -3.87 -12.23 -1.43
CA GLU A 157 -2.89 -11.76 -2.40
C GLU A 157 -3.00 -10.26 -2.64
N ALA A 158 -1.94 -9.65 -3.17
CA ALA A 158 -2.00 -8.31 -3.75
C ALA A 158 -1.61 -8.37 -5.23
N LEU A 159 -2.33 -7.63 -6.07
CA LEU A 159 -2.23 -7.68 -7.53
C LEU A 159 -1.79 -6.32 -8.04
N ILE A 160 -0.82 -6.31 -8.95
CA ILE A 160 -0.39 -5.11 -9.70
C ILE A 160 -0.67 -5.34 -11.18
N PHE A 161 -1.49 -4.48 -11.76
CA PHE A 161 -1.79 -4.45 -13.18
C PHE A 161 -1.11 -3.25 -13.83
N SER A 162 -0.37 -3.48 -14.91
CA SER A 162 0.36 -2.45 -15.64
C SER A 162 0.45 -2.81 -17.12
N ASP A 163 0.48 -1.80 -18.00
CA ASP A 163 0.77 -2.01 -19.43
C ASP A 163 2.27 -2.27 -19.67
N LYS A 164 3.11 -1.93 -18.69
CA LYS A 164 4.57 -2.10 -18.72
C LYS A 164 5.01 -3.35 -17.96
N LEU A 165 4.10 -4.31 -17.76
CA LEU A 165 4.37 -5.52 -16.99
C LEU A 165 5.50 -6.37 -17.61
N ASP A 166 5.62 -6.39 -18.93
CA ASP A 166 6.70 -7.11 -19.63
C ASP A 166 8.08 -6.47 -19.42
N GLU A 167 8.14 -5.16 -19.18
CA GLU A 167 9.38 -4.50 -18.76
C GLU A 167 9.77 -4.94 -17.35
N LEU A 168 8.81 -4.92 -16.41
CA LEU A 168 9.03 -5.38 -15.04
C LEU A 168 9.52 -6.84 -15.03
N ARG A 169 8.89 -7.73 -15.80
CA ARG A 169 9.27 -9.14 -15.91
C ARG A 169 10.72 -9.31 -16.37
N ARG A 170 11.18 -8.52 -17.35
CA ARG A 170 12.57 -8.56 -17.85
C ARG A 170 13.60 -8.01 -16.86
N ARG A 171 13.19 -7.15 -15.93
CA ARG A 171 14.10 -6.60 -14.90
C ARG A 171 14.21 -7.48 -13.66
N LEU A 172 13.23 -8.36 -13.43
CA LEU A 172 13.16 -9.24 -12.24
C LEU A 172 13.52 -10.71 -12.53
N GLY A 173 13.60 -11.11 -13.80
CA GLY A 173 14.05 -12.45 -14.25
C GLY A 173 15.34 -12.37 -15.04
#